data_AF-A0A7T1MAS2-F1
#
_entry.id   AF-A0A7T1MAS2-F1
#
_cell.length_a   1.000
_cell.length_b   1.000
_cell.length_c   1.000
_cell.angle_alpha   90.00
_cell.angle_beta   90.00
_cell.angle_gamma   90.00
#
_symmetry.space_group_name_H-M   'P 1'
#
loop_
_entity.id
_entity.type
_entity.pdbx_description
1 polymer ?
#
loop_
_entity_poly.entity_id
_entity_poly.type
_entity_poly.pdbx_seq_one_letter_code
_entity_poly.pdbx_strand_id
1 'polypeptide(L)'
;MRPHSDRDRLVHQFLSLADALARQFSRRYPDLLELADAQGVARLELVRACSRIKDPLTAPAYLKRCIQGALAHWIRDRALLVRLPKSARSEAPWKHQSLDQVLPGGGGSWLDTLPAPDQASGPETDAGDPGLEAMLDQLTAREAATLRLTVLQGLSLRQAAQQLGLSAMSVQRAQKKALEALRQQVSA
;
A
#
# COMPACT_ATOMS: atom_id res chain seq x y z
N MET A 1 45.14 10.18 -13.77
CA MET A 1 43.73 10.63 -13.86
C MET A 1 43.09 9.95 -15.06
N ARG A 2 42.05 9.12 -14.87
CA ARG A 2 41.31 8.56 -16.02
C ARG A 2 40.57 9.73 -16.70
N PRO A 3 40.55 9.82 -18.04
CA PRO A 3 39.74 10.83 -18.71
C PRO A 3 38.28 10.64 -18.30
N HIS A 4 37.64 11.71 -17.86
CA HIS A 4 36.21 11.71 -17.57
C HIS A 4 35.48 11.36 -18.87
N SER A 5 34.68 10.29 -18.86
CA SER A 5 33.82 9.95 -19.99
C SER A 5 32.94 11.17 -20.34
N ASP A 6 32.54 11.34 -21.59
CA ASP A 6 31.59 12.40 -21.98
C ASP A 6 30.34 12.45 -21.07
N ARG A 7 29.94 11.28 -20.55
CA ARG A 7 28.90 11.12 -19.52
C ARG A 7 29.24 11.88 -18.23
N ASP A 8 30.44 11.71 -17.70
CA ASP A 8 30.84 12.31 -16.42
C ASP A 8 30.90 13.83 -16.54
N ARG A 9 31.32 14.36 -17.70
CA ARG A 9 31.26 15.79 -18.02
C ARG A 9 29.82 16.32 -17.98
N LEU A 10 28.87 15.61 -18.60
CA LEU A 10 27.45 15.97 -18.57
C LEU A 10 26.88 15.92 -17.15
N VAL A 11 27.24 14.92 -16.35
CA VAL A 11 26.80 14.83 -14.94
C VAL A 11 27.27 16.05 -14.16
N HIS A 12 28.54 16.44 -14.28
CA HIS A 12 29.05 17.64 -13.59
C HIS A 12 28.38 18.92 -14.08
N GLN A 13 28.11 19.05 -15.38
CA GLN A 13 27.43 20.21 -15.97
C GLN A 13 26.01 20.41 -15.40
N PHE A 14 25.27 19.33 -15.15
CA PHE A 14 23.86 19.39 -14.74
C PHE A 14 23.61 19.05 -13.26
N LEU A 15 24.66 18.96 -12.44
CA LEU A 15 24.53 18.67 -11.01
C LEU A 15 23.71 19.73 -10.27
N SER A 16 23.91 21.01 -10.61
CA SER A 16 23.16 22.12 -10.03
C SER A 16 21.66 22.07 -10.35
N LEU A 17 21.30 21.59 -11.54
CA LEU A 17 19.90 21.36 -11.94
C LEU A 17 19.27 20.28 -11.06
N ALA A 18 19.95 19.15 -10.85
CA ALA A 18 19.47 18.07 -9.99
C ALA A 18 19.27 18.57 -8.54
N ASP A 19 20.24 19.29 -7.99
CA ASP A 19 20.15 19.84 -6.63
C ASP A 19 19.05 20.90 -6.49
N ALA A 20 18.82 21.72 -7.52
CA ALA A 20 17.73 22.69 -7.52
C ALA A 20 16.35 22.01 -7.54
N LEU A 21 16.18 20.97 -8.35
CA LEU A 21 14.94 20.19 -8.39
C LEU A 21 14.69 19.44 -7.08
N ALA A 22 15.74 18.85 -6.49
CA ALA A 22 15.66 18.21 -5.17
C ALA A 22 15.20 19.20 -4.09
N ARG A 23 15.80 20.40 -4.04
CA ARG A 23 15.40 21.48 -3.12
C ARG A 23 13.95 21.90 -3.33
N GLN A 24 13.51 22.05 -4.58
CA GLN A 24 12.13 22.41 -4.90
C GLN A 24 11.14 21.35 -4.41
N PHE A 25 11.45 20.06 -4.61
CA PHE A 25 10.59 18.95 -4.18
C PHE A 25 10.53 18.82 -2.66
N SER A 26 11.67 18.90 -1.96
CA SER A 26 11.71 18.85 -0.49
C SER A 26 10.94 20.03 0.12
N ARG A 27 11.06 21.25 -0.45
CA ARG A 27 10.24 22.40 -0.01
C ARG A 27 8.74 22.22 -0.27
N ARG A 28 8.37 21.52 -1.34
CA ARG A 28 6.96 21.23 -1.66
C ARG A 28 6.36 20.16 -0.75
N TYR A 29 7.18 19.26 -0.23
CA TYR A 29 6.78 18.12 0.58
C TYR A 29 7.69 17.96 1.82
N PRO A 30 7.72 18.95 2.73
CA PRO A 30 8.70 18.99 3.82
C PRO A 30 8.54 17.83 4.81
N ASP A 31 7.30 17.37 5.03
CA ASP A 31 7.00 16.28 5.98
C ASP A 31 7.28 14.88 5.39
N LEU A 32 7.48 14.77 4.07
CA LEU A 32 7.55 13.50 3.35
C LEU A 32 8.91 13.23 2.71
N LEU A 33 9.68 14.28 2.41
CA LEU A 33 10.92 14.15 1.66
C LEU A 33 12.00 15.06 2.24
N GLU A 34 12.93 14.44 2.97
CA GLU A 34 14.14 15.11 3.42
C GLU A 34 15.00 15.57 2.24
N LEU A 35 15.73 16.67 2.46
CA LEU A 35 16.57 17.25 1.42
C LEU A 35 17.69 16.30 0.97
N ALA A 36 18.31 15.58 1.91
CA ALA A 36 19.39 14.64 1.62
C ALA A 36 18.91 13.50 0.72
N ASP A 37 17.74 12.93 1.03
CA ASP A 37 17.10 11.90 0.21
C ASP A 37 16.73 12.43 -1.18
N ALA A 38 16.14 13.63 -1.25
CA ALA A 38 15.81 14.26 -2.52
C ALA A 38 17.05 14.44 -3.40
N GLN A 39 18.16 14.89 -2.81
CA GLN A 39 19.44 15.03 -3.51
C GLN A 39 19.98 13.69 -3.99
N GLY A 40 19.93 12.66 -3.13
CA GLY A 40 20.37 11.31 -3.49
C GLY A 40 19.60 10.75 -4.70
N VAL A 41 18.27 10.85 -4.67
CA VAL A 41 17.39 10.40 -5.77
C VAL A 41 17.67 11.19 -7.05
N ALA A 42 17.72 12.52 -6.96
CA ALA A 42 17.94 13.37 -8.13
C ALA A 42 19.29 13.13 -8.79
N ARG A 43 20.36 13.00 -8.00
CA ARG A 43 21.72 12.74 -8.49
C ARG A 43 21.88 11.33 -9.07
N LEU A 44 21.28 10.33 -8.44
CA LEU A 44 21.26 8.96 -8.97
C LEU A 44 20.61 8.92 -10.35
N GLU A 45 19.50 9.62 -10.52
CA GLU A 45 18.75 9.65 -11.77
C GLU A 45 19.43 10.51 -12.83
N LEU A 46 20.12 11.57 -12.43
CA LEU A 46 21.02 12.30 -13.32
C LEU A 46 22.08 11.36 -13.92
N VAL A 47 22.79 10.58 -13.09
CA VAL A 47 23.82 9.62 -13.55
C VAL A 47 23.22 8.58 -14.50
N ARG A 48 22.04 8.04 -14.19
CA ARG A 48 21.33 7.08 -15.05
C ARG A 48 20.90 7.69 -16.37
N ALA A 49 20.29 8.87 -16.34
CA ALA A 49 19.73 9.53 -17.51
C ALA A 49 20.81 10.05 -18.46
N CYS A 50 21.94 10.56 -17.93
CA CYS A 50 23.07 11.03 -18.75
C CYS A 50 23.63 9.95 -19.68
N SER A 51 23.55 8.66 -19.30
CA SER A 51 23.99 7.55 -20.17
C SER A 51 23.17 7.39 -21.47
N ARG A 52 21.99 8.00 -21.56
CA ARG A 52 21.05 7.86 -22.67
C ARG A 52 21.03 9.08 -23.60
N ILE A 53 21.77 10.12 -23.25
CA ILE A 53 21.78 11.39 -23.99
C ILE A 53 22.74 11.27 -25.17
N LYS A 54 22.21 11.51 -26.38
CA LYS A 54 23.00 11.55 -27.61
C LYS A 54 23.31 12.98 -28.07
N ASP A 55 22.38 13.90 -27.80
CA ASP A 55 22.51 15.31 -28.16
C ASP A 55 22.48 16.19 -26.90
N PRO A 56 23.56 16.94 -26.59
CA PRO A 56 23.62 17.85 -25.46
C PRO A 56 22.52 18.92 -25.44
N LEU A 57 21.99 19.35 -26.59
CA LEU A 57 20.96 20.40 -26.66
C LEU A 57 19.63 19.95 -26.04
N THR A 58 19.31 18.65 -26.17
CA THR A 58 18.09 18.06 -25.60
C THR A 58 18.22 17.69 -24.12
N ALA A 59 19.45 17.70 -23.59
CA ALA A 59 19.76 17.25 -22.24
C ALA A 59 18.96 17.94 -21.13
N PRO A 60 18.82 19.29 -21.08
CA PRO A 60 18.19 19.96 -19.94
C PRO A 60 16.72 19.56 -19.76
N ALA A 61 15.96 19.55 -20.86
CA ALA A 61 14.53 19.22 -20.83
C ALA A 61 14.30 17.74 -20.48
N TYR A 62 15.11 16.85 -21.06
CA TYR A 62 15.07 15.42 -20.78
C TYR A 62 15.42 15.11 -19.32
N LEU A 63 16.55 15.63 -18.83
CA LEU A 63 17.02 15.43 -17.46
C LEU A 63 16.01 15.96 -16.44
N LYS A 64 15.46 17.16 -16.66
CA LYS A 64 14.42 17.72 -15.80
C LYS A 64 13.22 16.78 -15.71
N ARG A 65 12.72 16.26 -16.83
CA ARG A 65 11.60 15.31 -16.86
C ARG A 65 11.91 14.03 -16.08
N CYS A 66 13.09 13.44 -16.29
CA CYS A 66 13.50 12.21 -15.62
C CYS A 66 13.65 12.40 -14.11
N ILE A 67 14.36 13.44 -13.67
CA ILE A 67 14.60 13.74 -12.25
C ILE A 67 13.28 14.01 -11.53
N GLN A 68 12.40 14.84 -12.10
CA GLN A 68 11.09 15.11 -11.50
C GLN A 68 10.22 13.85 -11.40
N GLY A 69 10.24 13.00 -12.44
CA GLY A 69 9.52 11.74 -12.43
C GLY A 69 10.02 10.80 -11.33
N ALA A 70 11.35 10.67 -11.18
CA ALA A 70 11.92 9.80 -10.17
C ALA A 70 11.69 10.30 -8.74
N LEU A 71 11.77 11.61 -8.50
CA LEU A 71 11.40 12.20 -7.20
C LEU A 71 9.93 11.92 -6.87
N ALA A 72 9.02 12.09 -7.84
CA ALA A 72 7.61 11.78 -7.66
C ALA A 72 7.37 10.28 -7.38
N HIS A 73 8.09 9.39 -8.07
CA HIS A 73 8.04 7.94 -7.82
C HIS A 73 8.55 7.58 -6.42
N TRP A 74 9.66 8.18 -5.99
CA TRP A 74 10.20 7.94 -4.65
C TRP A 74 9.19 8.35 -3.57
N ILE A 75 8.59 9.54 -3.69
CA ILE A 75 7.55 9.98 -2.73
C ILE A 75 6.39 8.99 -2.73
N ARG A 76 5.94 8.58 -3.92
CA ARG A 76 4.81 7.66 -4.07
C ARG A 76 5.02 6.31 -3.38
N ASP A 77 6.23 5.77 -3.47
CA ASP A 77 6.52 4.38 -3.13
C ASP A 77 7.28 4.21 -1.80
N ARG A 78 7.96 5.26 -1.31
CA ARG A 78 8.85 5.18 -0.14
C ARG A 78 8.64 6.23 0.94
N ALA A 79 8.07 7.40 0.61
CA ALA A 79 7.87 8.45 1.60
C ALA A 79 6.66 8.22 2.53
N LEU A 80 5.66 7.46 2.07
CA LEU A 80 4.45 7.19 2.85
C LEU A 80 4.67 5.98 3.75
N LEU A 81 4.43 6.15 5.06
CA LEU A 81 4.41 5.02 6.01
C LEU A 81 3.40 3.95 5.59
N VAL A 82 2.25 4.35 5.05
CA VAL A 82 1.22 3.45 4.52
C VAL A 82 1.00 3.75 3.04
N ARG A 83 1.16 2.72 2.20
CA ARG A 83 0.99 2.86 0.76
C ARG A 83 -0.48 3.00 0.39
N LEU A 84 -0.87 4.17 -0.12
CA LEU A 84 -2.25 4.44 -0.54
C LEU A 84 -2.49 4.20 -2.04
N PRO A 85 -3.63 3.62 -2.44
CA PRO A 85 -4.06 3.56 -3.84
C PRO A 85 -4.36 4.97 -4.38
N LYS A 86 -4.29 5.15 -5.71
CA LYS A 86 -4.38 6.48 -6.34
C LYS A 86 -5.66 7.25 -6.01
N SER A 87 -6.81 6.56 -5.93
CA SER A 87 -8.12 7.15 -5.62
C SER A 87 -8.18 7.73 -4.21
N ALA A 88 -7.60 7.05 -3.22
CA ALA A 88 -7.60 7.49 -1.82
C ALA A 88 -6.69 8.70 -1.54
N ARG A 89 -5.91 9.17 -2.53
CA ARG A 89 -4.94 10.26 -2.36
C ARG A 89 -5.52 11.65 -2.62
N SER A 90 -6.59 11.76 -3.40
CA SER A 90 -7.22 13.06 -3.66
C SER A 90 -8.15 13.49 -2.53
N GLU A 91 -8.65 12.53 -1.76
CA GLU A 91 -9.76 12.77 -0.84
C GLU A 91 -9.33 13.10 0.58
N ALA A 92 -8.05 12.96 0.95
CA ALA A 92 -7.72 13.12 2.37
C ALA A 92 -6.28 13.55 2.69
N PRO A 93 -6.13 14.52 3.62
CA PRO A 93 -4.84 14.97 4.15
C PRO A 93 -4.36 14.05 5.30
N TRP A 94 -4.29 12.74 5.07
CA TRP A 94 -3.80 11.82 6.11
C TRP A 94 -2.32 12.09 6.37
N LYS A 95 -2.00 12.62 7.56
CA LYS A 95 -0.65 12.71 8.08
C LYS A 95 -0.47 11.62 9.13
N HIS A 96 0.69 11.00 9.16
CA HIS A 96 1.04 10.13 10.26
C HIS A 96 1.48 10.97 11.46
N GLN A 97 1.17 10.48 12.66
CA GLN A 97 1.69 11.04 13.90
C GLN A 97 2.55 9.99 14.58
N SER A 98 3.70 10.40 15.11
CA SER A 98 4.55 9.50 15.87
C SER A 98 3.92 9.23 17.23
N LEU A 99 3.84 7.96 17.63
CA LEU A 99 3.37 7.59 18.97
C LEU A 99 4.37 8.02 20.06
N ASP A 100 5.65 8.12 19.71
CA ASP A 100 6.70 8.59 20.61
C ASP A 100 6.71 10.13 20.78
N GLN A 101 5.87 10.86 20.04
CA GLN A 101 5.81 12.32 20.18
C GLN A 101 5.26 12.70 21.56
N VAL A 102 6.01 13.54 22.28
CA VAL A 102 5.64 14.05 23.59
C VAL A 102 4.39 14.93 23.48
N LEU A 103 3.42 14.71 24.37
CA LEU A 103 2.19 15.49 24.41
C LEU A 103 2.45 16.95 24.83
N PRO A 104 1.77 17.93 24.19
CA PRO A 104 1.85 19.32 24.60
C PRO A 104 1.28 19.46 26.02
N GLY A 105 2.13 19.86 26.97
CA GLY A 105 1.78 19.98 28.39
C GLY A 105 2.65 19.16 29.34
N GLY A 106 3.49 18.26 28.83
CA GLY A 106 4.44 17.49 29.63
C GLY A 106 3.76 16.43 30.49
N GLY A 107 3.61 15.22 29.94
CA GLY A 107 2.93 14.12 30.64
C GLY A 107 3.09 12.75 30.00
N GLY A 108 4.13 12.55 29.18
CA GLY A 108 4.35 11.31 28.43
C GLY A 108 4.19 11.50 26.91
N SER A 109 4.21 10.37 26.20
CA SER A 109 4.04 10.26 24.75
C SER A 109 2.61 9.83 24.39
N TRP A 110 2.22 9.97 23.11
CA TRP A 110 0.94 9.42 22.64
C TRP A 110 0.81 7.91 22.90
N LEU A 111 1.92 7.18 22.87
CA LEU A 111 1.96 5.75 23.18
C LEU A 111 1.42 5.46 24.59
N ASP A 112 1.76 6.30 25.57
CA ASP A 112 1.37 6.11 26.97
C ASP A 112 -0.12 6.35 27.21
N THR A 113 -0.80 7.02 26.27
CA THR A 113 -2.25 7.29 26.34
C THR A 113 -3.10 6.22 25.69
N LEU A 114 -2.49 5.30 24.93
CA LEU A 114 -3.24 4.25 24.25
C LEU A 114 -3.71 3.20 25.27
N PRO A 115 -5.00 2.83 25.26
CA PRO A 115 -5.47 1.72 26.08
C PRO A 115 -4.75 0.44 25.64
N ALA A 116 -4.42 -0.44 26.60
CA ALA A 116 -3.99 -1.78 26.26
C ALA A 116 -5.07 -2.42 25.37
N PRO A 117 -4.68 -3.17 24.32
CA PRO A 117 -5.66 -3.87 23.50
C PRO A 117 -6.55 -4.70 24.42
N ASP A 118 -7.87 -4.63 24.23
CA ASP A 118 -8.79 -5.50 24.93
C ASP A 118 -8.32 -6.93 24.69
N GLN A 119 -7.85 -7.60 25.76
CA GLN A 119 -7.55 -9.04 25.69
C GLN A 119 -8.84 -9.84 25.39
N ALA A 120 -10.00 -9.19 25.50
CA ALA A 120 -11.29 -9.65 24.99
C ALA A 120 -11.38 -9.38 23.48
N SER A 121 -10.72 -10.24 22.71
CA SER A 121 -11.18 -10.80 21.42
C SER A 121 -9.98 -11.20 20.57
N GLY A 122 -9.35 -12.33 20.93
CA GLY A 122 -9.12 -13.32 19.86
C GLY A 122 -10.47 -13.66 19.23
N PRO A 123 -10.57 -14.42 18.12
CA PRO A 123 -11.85 -15.06 17.86
C PRO A 123 -12.18 -15.84 19.15
N GLU A 124 -13.07 -15.31 19.98
CA GLU A 124 -13.82 -16.13 20.89
C GLU A 124 -14.32 -17.20 19.95
N THR A 125 -13.76 -18.39 20.12
CA THR A 125 -14.26 -19.58 19.48
C THR A 125 -15.55 -19.86 20.25
N ASP A 126 -16.47 -18.90 20.20
CA ASP A 126 -17.78 -19.00 20.77
C ASP A 126 -18.37 -20.14 19.97
N ALA A 127 -18.57 -21.24 20.68
CA ALA A 127 -19.07 -22.48 20.16
C ALA A 127 -20.21 -22.12 19.19
N GLY A 128 -19.98 -22.39 17.89
CA GLY A 128 -20.59 -21.70 16.76
C GLY A 128 -21.85 -20.91 17.10
N ASP A 129 -21.77 -19.57 16.98
CA ASP A 129 -22.89 -18.65 17.19
C ASP A 129 -24.20 -19.35 16.81
N PRO A 130 -25.07 -19.70 17.79
CA PRO A 130 -26.25 -20.52 17.52
C PRO A 130 -27.18 -19.84 16.50
N GLY A 131 -27.08 -18.50 16.35
CA GLY A 131 -27.73 -17.77 15.28
C GLY A 131 -27.15 -18.09 13.90
N LEU A 132 -25.83 -18.19 13.78
CA LEU A 132 -25.14 -18.55 12.53
C LEU A 132 -25.49 -19.98 12.08
N GLU A 133 -25.45 -20.95 12.99
CA GLU A 133 -25.82 -22.33 12.65
C GLU A 133 -27.31 -22.42 12.24
N ALA A 134 -28.21 -21.71 12.94
CA ALA A 134 -29.63 -21.64 12.56
C ALA A 134 -29.87 -20.97 11.19
N MET A 135 -29.04 -20.00 10.79
CA MET A 135 -29.08 -19.40 9.45
C MET A 135 -28.55 -20.35 8.38
N LEU A 136 -27.50 -21.12 8.69
CA LEU A 136 -26.95 -22.13 7.78
C LEU A 136 -27.93 -23.28 7.54
N ASP A 137 -28.72 -23.66 8.55
CA ASP A 137 -29.73 -24.73 8.43
C ASP A 137 -30.91 -24.37 7.51
N GLN A 138 -31.12 -23.07 7.23
CA GLN A 138 -32.13 -22.61 6.26
C GLN A 138 -31.64 -22.72 4.80
N LEU A 139 -30.34 -22.89 4.59
CA LEU A 139 -29.76 -23.08 3.26
C LEU A 139 -29.87 -24.54 2.84
N THR A 140 -29.69 -24.80 1.53
CA THR A 140 -29.55 -26.19 1.11
C THR A 140 -28.28 -26.80 1.72
N ALA A 141 -28.30 -28.11 2.02
CA ALA A 141 -27.16 -28.81 2.63
C ALA A 141 -25.84 -28.56 1.88
N ARG A 142 -25.91 -28.40 0.55
CA ARG A 142 -24.77 -28.12 -0.32
C ARG A 142 -24.24 -26.68 -0.18
N GLU A 143 -25.12 -25.71 -0.04
CA GLU A 143 -24.78 -24.30 0.19
C GLU A 143 -24.16 -24.11 1.59
N ALA A 144 -24.78 -24.70 2.61
CA ALA A 144 -24.28 -24.68 3.99
C ALA A 144 -22.90 -25.32 4.11
N ALA A 145 -22.71 -26.53 3.55
CA ALA A 145 -21.40 -27.20 3.55
C ALA A 145 -20.33 -26.39 2.82
N THR A 146 -20.68 -25.73 1.72
CA THR A 146 -19.76 -24.86 0.98
C THR A 146 -19.29 -23.67 1.83
N LEU A 147 -20.20 -23.02 2.55
CA LEU A 147 -19.85 -21.90 3.42
C LEU A 147 -19.02 -22.33 4.63
N ARG A 148 -19.35 -23.46 5.26
CA ARG A 148 -18.57 -24.00 6.37
C ARG A 148 -17.12 -24.25 5.96
N LEU A 149 -16.90 -24.91 4.82
CA LEU A 149 -15.54 -25.21 4.34
C LEU A 149 -14.77 -23.96 3.89
N THR A 150 -15.42 -23.03 3.20
CA THR A 150 -14.70 -21.89 2.58
C THR A 150 -14.56 -20.69 3.51
N VAL A 151 -15.63 -20.28 4.19
CA VAL A 151 -15.68 -19.05 5.00
C VAL A 151 -15.28 -19.34 6.44
N LEU A 152 -15.86 -20.38 7.06
CA LEU A 152 -15.59 -20.67 8.47
C LEU A 152 -14.25 -21.39 8.66
N GLN A 153 -13.91 -22.32 7.78
CA GLN A 153 -12.66 -23.08 7.85
C GLN A 153 -11.53 -22.50 6.96
N GLY A 154 -11.82 -21.49 6.14
CA GLY A 154 -10.81 -20.81 5.33
C GLY A 154 -10.22 -21.63 4.17
N LEU A 155 -10.84 -22.74 3.75
CA LEU A 155 -10.33 -23.56 2.65
C LEU A 155 -10.50 -22.85 1.30
N SER A 156 -9.55 -23.08 0.39
CA SER A 156 -9.68 -22.60 -0.98
C SER A 156 -10.83 -23.30 -1.72
N LEU A 157 -11.38 -22.64 -2.74
CA LEU A 157 -12.47 -23.21 -3.58
C LEU A 157 -12.12 -24.58 -4.18
N ARG A 158 -10.83 -24.82 -4.50
CA ARG A 158 -10.36 -26.10 -5.03
C ARG A 158 -10.32 -27.19 -3.95
N GLN A 159 -9.88 -26.87 -2.74
CA GLN A 159 -9.85 -27.80 -1.61
C GLN A 159 -11.27 -28.16 -1.17
N ALA A 160 -12.16 -27.17 -1.05
CA ALA A 160 -13.57 -27.40 -0.75
C ALA A 160 -14.25 -28.24 -1.84
N ALA A 161 -13.94 -27.99 -3.11
CA ALA A 161 -14.44 -28.78 -4.23
C ALA A 161 -13.99 -30.24 -4.18
N GLN A 162 -12.73 -30.48 -3.84
CA GLN A 162 -12.20 -31.84 -3.68
C GLN A 162 -12.89 -32.59 -2.54
N GLN A 163 -13.14 -31.94 -1.40
CA GLN A 163 -13.83 -32.56 -0.25
C GLN A 163 -15.31 -32.84 -0.53
N LEU A 164 -15.98 -31.96 -1.30
CA LEU A 164 -17.39 -32.12 -1.65
C LEU A 164 -17.63 -32.99 -2.89
N GLY A 165 -16.58 -33.45 -3.58
CA GLY A 165 -16.70 -34.19 -4.84
C GLY A 165 -17.27 -33.34 -5.99
N LEU A 166 -17.03 -32.03 -5.98
CA LEU A 166 -17.56 -31.06 -6.94
C LEU A 166 -16.46 -30.39 -7.75
N SER A 167 -16.83 -29.59 -8.76
CA SER A 167 -15.91 -28.67 -9.41
C SER A 167 -15.81 -27.34 -8.65
N ALA A 168 -14.65 -26.68 -8.71
CA ALA A 168 -14.41 -25.38 -8.06
C ALA A 168 -15.43 -24.31 -8.50
N MET A 169 -15.89 -24.36 -9.76
CA MET A 169 -16.92 -23.45 -10.27
C MET A 169 -18.29 -23.72 -9.65
N SER A 170 -18.62 -24.98 -9.36
CA SER A 170 -19.87 -25.33 -8.69
C SER A 170 -19.86 -24.93 -7.22
N VAL A 171 -18.70 -25.03 -6.55
CA VAL A 171 -18.50 -24.48 -5.19
C VAL A 171 -18.63 -22.97 -5.20
N GLN A 172 -17.99 -22.27 -6.14
CA GLN A 172 -18.09 -20.81 -6.25
C GLN A 172 -19.52 -20.32 -6.48
N ARG A 173 -20.27 -20.99 -7.37
CA ARG A 173 -21.69 -20.65 -7.62
C ARG A 173 -22.55 -20.87 -6.37
N ALA A 174 -22.37 -22.00 -5.69
CA ALA A 174 -23.08 -22.29 -4.44
C ALA A 174 -22.73 -21.26 -3.35
N GLN A 175 -21.45 -20.90 -3.20
CA GLN A 175 -21.00 -19.89 -2.24
C GLN A 175 -21.65 -18.53 -2.49
N LYS A 176 -21.64 -18.04 -3.75
CA LYS A 176 -22.28 -16.76 -4.09
C LYS A 176 -23.77 -16.76 -3.79
N LYS A 177 -24.48 -17.80 -4.24
CA LYS A 177 -25.92 -17.93 -4.03
C LYS A 177 -26.28 -18.00 -2.54
N ALA A 178 -25.48 -18.73 -1.75
CA ALA A 178 -25.66 -18.82 -0.31
C ALA A 178 -25.45 -17.48 0.40
N LEU A 179 -24.39 -16.74 0.05
CA LEU A 179 -24.11 -15.41 0.60
C LEU A 179 -25.18 -14.38 0.21
N GLU A 180 -25.70 -14.45 -1.02
CA GLU A 180 -26.80 -13.59 -1.48
C GLU A 180 -28.09 -13.87 -0.69
N ALA A 181 -28.42 -15.14 -0.46
CA ALA A 181 -29.59 -15.53 0.35
C ALA A 181 -29.47 -15.03 1.80
N LEU A 182 -28.31 -15.25 2.45
CA LEU A 182 -28.05 -14.76 3.81
C LEU A 182 -28.09 -13.23 3.89
N ARG A 183 -27.55 -12.54 2.88
CA ARG A 183 -27.58 -11.08 2.84
C ARG A 183 -29.01 -10.53 2.80
N GLN A 184 -29.91 -11.16 2.05
CA GLN A 184 -31.32 -10.75 1.98
C GLN A 184 -32.03 -10.90 3.34
N GLN A 185 -31.69 -11.95 4.10
CA GLN A 185 -32.26 -12.22 5.42
C GLN A 185 -31.78 -11.23 6.49
N VAL A 186 -30.50 -10.83 6.46
CA VAL A 186 -29.95 -9.86 7.42
C VAL A 186 -30.42 -8.42 7.12
N SER A 187 -30.78 -8.14 5.87
CA SER A 187 -31.31 -6.83 5.46
C SER A 187 -32.82 -6.66 5.62
N ALA A 188 -33.54 -7.70 6.06
CA ALA A 188 -34.99 -7.72 6.27
C ALA A 188 -35.33 -7.57 7.75
#